data_AF-A0A174ST36-F1
#
_entry.id   AF-A0A174ST36-F1
#
_cell.length_a   1.000
_cell.length_b   1.000
_cell.length_c   1.000
_cell.angle_alpha   90.00
_cell.angle_beta   90.00
_cell.angle_gamma   90.00
#
_symmetry.space_group_name_H-M   'P 1'
#
loop_
_entity.id
_entity.type
_entity.pdbx_description
1 polymer ?
#
loop_
_entity_poly.entity_id
_entity_poly.type
_entity_poly.pdbx_seq_one_letter_code
_entity_poly.pdbx_strand_id
1 'polypeptide(L)'
;MNVWKYIYIKFYEFRRWILGKTLGEVYAAMLFVASLDCLFYWGIVTFVDGFTGYHLLPKYKPLYAFLFIGGALIIEKIRKRSMCKEGVFERMKKEVEEEPRKTFWGILSLLFILLSLAFFTLSIYLWGKRMIPVVVSF
;
A
#
# COMPACT_ATOMS: atom_id res chain seq x y z
N MET A 1 -5.91 15.93 -10.47
CA MET A 1 -6.33 14.69 -9.76
C MET A 1 -5.13 13.80 -9.47
N ASN A 2 -5.17 13.00 -8.40
CA ASN A 2 -4.11 12.04 -8.04
C ASN A 2 -4.73 10.65 -7.83
N VAL A 3 -4.05 9.59 -8.28
CA VAL A 3 -4.46 8.18 -8.13
C VAL A 3 -4.82 7.85 -6.69
N TRP A 4 -3.98 8.28 -5.74
CA TRP A 4 -4.21 8.06 -4.30
C TRP A 4 -5.52 8.67 -3.80
N LYS A 5 -5.84 9.89 -4.24
CA LYS A 5 -7.10 10.56 -3.89
C LYS A 5 -8.29 9.82 -4.49
N TYR A 6 -8.16 9.38 -5.74
CA TYR A 6 -9.23 8.66 -6.43
C TYR A 6 -9.51 7.31 -5.79
N ILE A 7 -8.47 6.52 -5.50
CA ILE A 7 -8.57 5.25 -4.76
C ILE A 7 -9.24 5.47 -3.40
N TYR A 8 -8.78 6.49 -2.66
CA TYR A 8 -9.29 6.81 -1.33
C TYR A 8 -10.81 7.06 -1.34
N ILE A 9 -11.29 7.95 -2.22
CA ILE A 9 -12.72 8.28 -2.32
C ILE A 9 -13.53 7.11 -2.86
N LYS A 10 -13.04 6.41 -3.90
CA LYS A 10 -13.78 5.28 -4.48
C LYS A 10 -13.88 4.10 -3.52
N PHE A 11 -12.81 3.82 -2.77
CA PHE A 11 -12.85 2.79 -1.74
C PHE A 11 -13.80 3.19 -0.61
N TYR A 12 -13.83 4.46 -0.19
CA TYR A 12 -14.80 4.96 0.77
C TYR A 12 -16.24 4.74 0.30
N GLU A 13 -16.57 5.13 -0.93
CA GLU A 13 -17.90 4.94 -1.53
C GLU A 13 -18.28 3.45 -1.63
N PHE A 14 -17.37 2.63 -2.14
CA PHE A 14 -17.55 1.19 -2.28
C PHE A 14 -17.79 0.51 -0.93
N ARG A 15 -16.98 0.85 0.09
CA ARG A 15 -17.13 0.33 1.44
C ARG A 15 -18.48 0.71 2.03
N ARG A 16 -18.90 1.98 1.88
CA ARG A 16 -20.19 2.47 2.38
C ARG A 16 -21.37 1.84 1.66
N TRP A 17 -21.23 1.52 0.37
CA TRP A 17 -22.22 0.78 -0.39
C TRP A 17 -22.40 -0.66 0.13
N ILE A 18 -21.31 -1.34 0.51
CA ILE A 18 -21.36 -2.74 1.00
C ILE A 18 -21.75 -2.82 2.49
N LEU A 19 -21.12 -2.02 3.34
CA LEU A 19 -21.23 -2.14 4.80
C LEU A 19 -22.21 -1.12 5.41
N GLY A 20 -22.79 -0.24 4.60
CA GLY A 20 -23.58 0.87 5.09
C GLY A 20 -22.74 1.92 5.84
N LYS A 21 -23.41 2.74 6.66
CA LYS A 21 -22.74 3.80 7.43
C LYS A 21 -22.09 3.20 8.69
N THR A 22 -20.78 3.33 8.82
CA THR A 22 -19.97 2.82 9.94
C THR A 22 -19.14 3.92 10.57
N LEU A 23 -18.67 3.72 11.81
CA LEU A 23 -17.74 4.65 12.46
C LEU A 23 -16.35 4.52 11.81
N GLY A 24 -15.68 5.65 11.55
CA GLY A 24 -14.28 5.66 11.10
C GLY A 24 -14.07 5.30 9.62
N GLU A 25 -15.08 5.45 8.77
CA GLU A 25 -14.99 5.17 7.32
C GLU A 25 -13.83 5.87 6.62
N VAL A 26 -13.67 7.16 6.92
CA VAL A 26 -12.60 8.02 6.40
C VAL A 26 -11.23 7.47 6.82
N TYR A 27 -11.09 7.02 8.07
CA TYR A 27 -9.85 6.42 8.56
C TYR A 27 -9.54 5.10 7.87
N ALA A 28 -10.54 4.23 7.69
CA ALA A 28 -10.34 2.94 7.01
C ALA A 28 -9.99 3.09 5.53
N ALA A 29 -10.57 4.09 4.84
CA ALA A 29 -10.19 4.37 3.47
C ALA A 29 -8.74 4.86 3.38
N MET A 30 -8.29 5.64 4.37
CA MET A 30 -6.90 6.08 4.47
C MET A 30 -5.97 4.89 4.76
N LEU A 31 -6.38 3.99 5.66
CA LEU A 31 -5.65 2.76 5.95
C LEU A 31 -5.50 1.89 4.70
N PHE A 32 -6.56 1.73 3.89
CA PHE A 32 -6.47 0.96 2.65
C PHE A 32 -5.40 1.53 1.69
N VAL A 33 -5.39 2.85 1.51
CA VAL A 33 -4.37 3.53 0.73
C VAL A 33 -2.97 3.33 1.34
N ALA A 34 -2.83 3.50 2.65
CA ALA A 34 -1.56 3.29 3.36
C ALA A 34 -1.09 1.83 3.24
N SER A 35 -2.00 0.85 3.20
CA SER A 35 -1.66 -0.56 2.98
C SER A 35 -1.09 -0.81 1.58
N LEU A 36 -1.60 -0.14 0.55
CA LEU A 36 -1.03 -0.23 -0.80
C LEU A 36 0.40 0.34 -0.86
N ASP A 37 0.65 1.47 -0.21
CA ASP A 37 2.01 2.01 -0.04
C ASP A 37 2.92 1.02 0.71
N CYS A 38 2.40 0.41 1.78
CA CYS A 38 3.15 -0.57 2.57
C CYS A 38 3.50 -1.80 1.74
N LEU A 39 2.59 -2.32 0.91
CA LEU A 39 2.86 -3.44 0.01
C LEU A 39 3.99 -3.12 -0.98
N PHE A 40 3.98 -1.92 -1.55
CA PHE A 40 5.06 -1.46 -2.40
C PHE A 40 6.38 -1.34 -1.65
N TYR A 41 6.36 -0.70 -0.47
CA TYR A 41 7.55 -0.54 0.36
C TYR A 41 8.15 -1.89 0.76
N TRP A 42 7.36 -2.80 1.30
CA TRP A 42 7.78 -4.14 1.66
C TRP A 42 8.25 -4.92 0.43
N GLY A 43 7.57 -4.79 -0.70
CA GLY A 43 7.99 -5.38 -1.96
C GLY A 43 9.39 -4.93 -2.38
N ILE A 44 9.72 -3.65 -2.21
CA ILE A 44 11.05 -3.10 -2.49
C ILE A 44 12.08 -3.67 -1.51
N VAL A 45 11.79 -3.65 -0.20
CA VAL A 45 12.72 -4.16 0.82
C VAL A 45 13.03 -5.64 0.59
N THR A 46 12.00 -6.47 0.36
CA THR A 46 12.16 -7.90 0.06
C THR A 46 12.89 -8.13 -1.26
N PHE A 47 12.58 -7.35 -2.30
CA PHE A 47 13.25 -7.47 -3.60
C PHE A 47 14.73 -7.11 -3.52
N VAL A 48 15.08 -6.02 -2.84
CA VAL A 48 16.48 -5.57 -2.68
C VAL A 48 17.28 -6.54 -1.81
N ASP A 49 16.71 -7.02 -0.70
CA ASP A 49 17.36 -8.06 0.11
C ASP A 49 17.58 -9.34 -0.70
N GLY A 50 16.54 -9.77 -1.43
CA GLY A 50 16.63 -10.89 -2.35
C GLY A 50 17.73 -10.69 -3.37
N PHE A 51 17.79 -9.52 -4.02
CA PHE A 51 18.77 -9.18 -5.08
C PHE A 51 20.21 -9.12 -4.57
N THR A 52 20.44 -8.53 -3.41
CA THR A 52 21.77 -8.34 -2.80
C THR A 52 22.34 -9.60 -2.16
N GLY A 53 21.62 -10.73 -2.18
CA GLY A 53 22.14 -12.01 -1.67
C GLY A 53 21.85 -12.24 -0.19
N TYR A 54 20.71 -11.76 0.30
CA TYR A 54 20.23 -12.00 1.67
C TYR A 54 21.15 -11.48 2.76
N HIS A 55 21.75 -10.31 2.60
CA HIS A 55 22.62 -9.77 3.62
C HIS A 55 21.86 -9.33 4.89
N LEU A 56 20.55 -9.05 4.81
CA LEU A 56 19.79 -8.55 5.97
C LEU A 56 19.25 -9.67 6.86
N LEU A 57 18.91 -10.84 6.30
CA LEU A 57 18.20 -11.89 7.04
C LEU A 57 19.04 -12.74 8.03
N PRO A 58 20.26 -13.20 7.72
CA PRO A 58 20.98 -14.09 8.62
C PRO A 58 21.72 -13.33 9.73
N LYS A 59 22.23 -12.11 9.46
CA LYS A 59 22.97 -11.31 10.45
C LYS A 59 22.13 -10.29 11.22
N TYR A 60 21.01 -9.81 10.66
CA TYR A 60 20.32 -8.63 11.17
C TYR A 60 18.78 -8.77 11.23
N LYS A 61 18.28 -9.95 11.64
CA LYS A 61 16.84 -10.21 11.82
C LYS A 61 16.06 -9.09 12.56
N PRO A 62 16.58 -8.51 13.66
CA PRO A 62 15.88 -7.44 14.35
C PRO A 62 15.75 -6.18 13.49
N LEU A 63 16.84 -5.78 12.81
CA LEU A 63 16.83 -4.61 11.92
C LEU A 63 15.86 -4.82 10.74
N TYR A 64 15.80 -6.03 10.20
CA TYR A 64 14.82 -6.36 9.17
C TYR A 64 13.38 -6.17 9.68
N ALA A 65 13.05 -6.71 10.86
CA ALA A 65 11.73 -6.49 11.47
C ALA A 65 11.45 -5.00 11.76
N PHE A 66 12.44 -4.24 12.24
CA PHE A 66 12.32 -2.81 12.46
C PHE A 66 12.09 -2.02 11.17
N LEU A 67 12.70 -2.41 10.04
CA LEU A 67 12.45 -1.79 8.74
C LEU A 67 11.01 -2.02 8.29
N PHE A 68 10.51 -3.26 8.37
CA PHE A 68 9.13 -3.57 7.96
C PHE A 68 8.09 -2.84 8.81
N ILE A 69 8.20 -2.95 10.13
CA ILE A 69 7.24 -2.36 11.07
C ILE A 69 7.40 -0.83 11.10
N GLY A 70 8.64 -0.35 11.20
CA GLY A 70 8.94 1.08 11.24
C GLY A 70 8.52 1.79 9.96
N GLY A 71 8.80 1.22 8.80
CA GLY A 71 8.36 1.75 7.51
C GLY A 71 6.84 1.83 7.40
N ALA A 72 6.12 0.78 7.81
CA ALA A 72 4.66 0.78 7.81
C ALA A 72 4.07 1.87 8.73
N LEU A 73 4.62 2.03 9.94
CA LEU A 73 4.19 3.07 10.88
C LEU A 73 4.46 4.49 10.35
N ILE A 74 5.59 4.70 9.67
CA ILE A 74 5.91 5.99 9.05
C ILE A 74 4.92 6.29 7.92
N ILE A 75 4.64 5.32 7.05
CA ILE A 75 3.69 5.46 5.95
C ILE A 75 2.29 5.81 6.50
N GLU A 76 1.81 5.07 7.50
CA GLU A 76 0.53 5.35 8.15
C GLU A 76 0.48 6.78 8.70
N LYS A 77 1.51 7.20 9.45
CA LYS A 77 1.59 8.57 10.01
C LYS A 77 1.56 9.64 8.92
N ILE A 78 2.29 9.44 7.82
CA ILE A 78 2.32 10.36 6.68
C ILE A 78 0.93 10.46 6.04
N ARG A 79 0.28 9.32 5.76
CA ARG A 79 -1.05 9.29 5.14
C ARG A 79 -2.12 9.87 6.05
N LYS A 80 -2.11 9.53 7.34
CA LYS A 80 -3.01 10.11 8.34
C LYS A 80 -2.87 11.63 8.39
N ARG A 81 -1.64 12.16 8.41
CA ARG A 81 -1.39 13.61 8.42
C ARG A 81 -1.82 14.30 7.13
N SER A 82 -1.79 13.59 6.00
CA SER A 82 -2.16 14.15 4.69
C SER A 82 -3.66 14.09 4.41
N MET A 83 -4.32 12.99 4.77
CA MET A 83 -5.69 12.65 4.33
C MET A 83 -6.77 12.79 5.40
N CYS A 84 -6.42 12.64 6.69
CA CYS A 84 -7.37 12.72 7.80
C CYS A 84 -7.39 14.09 8.50
N LYS A 85 -6.96 15.15 7.80
CA LYS A 85 -7.12 16.53 8.28
C LYS A 85 -8.55 16.99 8.06
N GLU A 86 -9.04 17.83 8.96
CA GLU A 86 -10.38 18.41 8.88
C GLU A 86 -10.61 19.14 7.54
N GLY A 87 -11.76 18.88 6.91
CA GLY A 87 -12.13 19.45 5.62
C GLY A 87 -11.37 18.92 4.39
N VAL A 88 -10.30 18.12 4.57
CA VAL A 88 -9.55 17.55 3.43
C VAL A 88 -10.34 16.47 2.72
N PHE A 89 -11.04 15.61 3.47
CA PHE A 89 -11.89 14.55 2.90
C PHE A 89 -12.97 15.13 1.98
N GLU A 90 -13.74 16.11 2.46
CA GLU A 90 -14.79 16.79 1.70
C GLU A 90 -14.26 17.47 0.44
N ARG A 91 -13.09 18.11 0.53
CA ARG A 91 -12.42 18.68 -0.64
C ARG A 91 -12.03 17.62 -1.66
N MET A 92 -11.41 16.53 -1.22
CA MET A 92 -11.02 15.42 -2.11
C MET A 92 -12.23 14.76 -2.75
N LYS A 93 -13.32 14.59 -1.99
CA LYS A 93 -14.57 14.04 -2.50
C LYS A 93 -15.15 14.91 -3.61
N LYS A 94 -15.26 16.22 -3.38
CA LYS A 94 -15.72 17.19 -4.38
C LYS A 94 -14.83 17.17 -5.63
N GLU A 95 -13.52 17.18 -5.46
CA GLU A 95 -12.57 17.08 -6.59
C GLU A 95 -12.82 15.81 -7.42
N VAL A 96 -13.05 14.65 -6.78
CA VAL A 96 -13.28 13.36 -7.47
C VAL A 96 -14.65 13.31 -8.16
N GLU A 97 -15.66 13.94 -7.57
CA GLU A 97 -17.00 14.04 -8.16
C GLU A 97 -17.03 14.95 -9.40
N GLU A 98 -16.29 16.06 -9.37
CA GLU A 98 -16.20 17.05 -10.46
C GLU A 98 -15.27 16.64 -11.61
N GLU A 99 -14.40 15.63 -11.41
CA GLU A 99 -13.43 15.21 -12.43
C GLU A 99 -14.14 14.61 -13.67
N PRO A 100 -13.89 15.12 -14.88
CA PRO A 100 -14.56 14.66 -16.10
C PRO A 100 -14.04 13.31 -16.59
N ARG A 101 -12.76 12.99 -16.32
CA ARG A 101 -12.09 11.77 -16.81
C ARG A 101 -12.19 10.60 -15.82
N LYS A 102 -13.38 10.33 -15.28
CA LYS A 102 -13.59 9.29 -14.24
C LYS A 102 -13.10 7.91 -14.69
N THR A 103 -13.36 7.53 -15.94
CA THR A 103 -12.96 6.23 -16.49
C THR A 103 -11.44 6.06 -16.51
N PHE A 104 -10.71 7.09 -16.96
CA PHE A 104 -9.24 7.06 -17.01
C PHE A 104 -8.64 6.89 -15.60
N TRP A 105 -9.11 7.68 -14.64
CA TRP A 105 -8.64 7.58 -13.25
C TRP A 105 -9.05 6.28 -12.58
N GLY A 106 -10.21 5.73 -12.93
CA GLY A 106 -10.66 4.41 -12.51
C GLY A 106 -9.71 3.31 -12.99
N ILE A 107 -9.39 3.29 -14.28
CA ILE A 107 -8.45 2.33 -14.86
C ILE A 107 -7.07 2.48 -14.20
N LEU A 108 -6.55 3.70 -14.09
CA LEU A 108 -5.24 3.95 -13.49
C LEU A 108 -5.17 3.52 -12.02
N SER A 109 -6.26 3.71 -11.27
CA SER A 109 -6.39 3.29 -9.88
C SER A 109 -6.44 1.77 -9.73
N LEU A 110 -7.19 1.08 -10.58
CA LEU A 110 -7.24 -0.38 -10.61
C LEU A 110 -5.89 -0.98 -11.00
N LEU A 111 -5.25 -0.43 -12.05
CA LEU A 111 -3.91 -0.83 -12.45
C LEU A 111 -2.90 -0.65 -11.31
N PHE A 112 -2.98 0.46 -10.58
CA PHE A 112 -2.10 0.69 -9.43
C PHE A 112 -2.29 -0.36 -8.32
N ILE A 113 -3.54 -0.69 -7.98
CA ILE A 113 -3.84 -1.72 -6.97
C ILE A 113 -3.31 -3.09 -7.42
N LEU A 114 -3.61 -3.50 -8.65
CA LEU A 114 -3.15 -4.77 -9.20
C LEU A 114 -1.63 -4.84 -9.27
N LEU A 115 -0.98 -3.76 -9.70
CA LEU A 115 0.47 -3.66 -9.74
C LEU A 115 1.09 -3.77 -8.34
N SER A 116 0.49 -3.12 -7.33
CA SER A 116 0.96 -3.20 -5.94
C SER A 116 0.98 -4.65 -5.45
N LEU A 117 -0.12 -5.38 -5.69
CA LEU A 117 -0.28 -6.77 -5.28
C LEU A 117 0.64 -7.70 -6.07
N ALA A 118 0.70 -7.54 -7.38
CA ALA A 118 1.53 -8.36 -8.26
C ALA A 118 3.02 -8.15 -7.95
N PHE A 119 3.45 -6.90 -7.75
CA PHE A 119 4.83 -6.58 -7.40
C PHE A 119 5.22 -7.18 -6.06
N PHE A 120 4.41 -7.00 -5.02
CA PHE A 120 4.69 -7.58 -3.70
C PHE A 120 4.76 -9.12 -3.77
N THR A 121 3.81 -9.76 -4.47
CA THR A 121 3.79 -11.21 -4.65
C THR A 121 5.02 -11.70 -5.40
N LEU A 122 5.41 -11.00 -6.47
CA LEU A 122 6.62 -11.30 -7.24
C LEU A 122 7.89 -11.16 -6.39
N SER A 123 7.98 -10.10 -5.59
CA SER A 123 9.10 -9.88 -4.67
C SER A 123 9.24 -11.04 -3.68
N ILE A 124 8.13 -11.47 -3.06
CA ILE A 124 8.12 -12.64 -2.17
C ILE A 124 8.51 -13.90 -2.93
N TYR A 125 7.96 -14.12 -4.13
CA TYR A 125 8.25 -15.32 -4.92
C TYR A 125 9.73 -15.40 -5.31
N LEU A 126 10.32 -14.32 -5.81
CA LEU A 126 11.74 -14.26 -6.18
C LEU A 126 12.64 -14.46 -4.97
N TRP A 127 12.29 -13.83 -3.86
CA TRP A 127 12.98 -13.98 -2.58
C TRP A 127 12.85 -15.43 -2.05
N GLY A 128 11.67 -16.04 -2.09
CA GLY A 128 11.46 -17.43 -1.68
C GLY A 128 12.19 -18.44 -2.57
N LYS A 129 12.12 -18.27 -3.90
CA LYS A 129 12.80 -19.16 -4.86
C LYS A 129 14.31 -19.19 -4.65
N ARG A 130 14.91 -18.06 -4.30
CA ARG A 130 16.35 -17.97 -4.09
C ARG A 130 16.74 -18.38 -2.64
N MET A 131 15.78 -18.50 -1.71
CA MET A 131 15.94 -19.10 -0.36
C MET A 131 15.90 -20.63 -0.37
N ILE A 132 15.03 -21.26 -1.18
CA ILE A 132 14.91 -22.73 -1.28
C ILE A 132 16.27 -23.44 -1.43
N PRO A 133 17.16 -23.05 -2.36
CA PRO A 133 18.46 -23.73 -2.49
C PRO A 133 19.41 -23.48 -1.31
N VAL A 134 19.28 -22.38 -0.56
CA VAL A 134 20.13 -22.06 0.61
C VAL A 134 19.69 -22.84 1.85
N VAL A 135 18.39 -23.08 2.01
CA VAL A 135 17.83 -23.83 3.15
C VAL A 135 17.97 -25.34 2.96
N VAL A 136 17.85 -25.83 1.72
CA VAL A 136 17.98 -27.26 1.38
C VAL A 136 19.45 -27.73 1.31
N SER A 137 20.41 -26.82 1.26
CA SER A 137 21.85 -27.14 1.28
C SER A 137 22.47 -27.29 2.68
N PHE A 138 21.65 -27.27 3.73
CA PHE A 138 22.03 -27.59 5.12
C PHE A 138 21.48 -28.95 5.52
#